data_AF-A0A927XCY7-F1
#
_entry.id   AF-A0A927XCY7-F1
#
_cell.length_a   1.000
_cell.length_b   1.000
_cell.length_c   1.000
_cell.angle_alpha   90.00
_cell.angle_beta   90.00
_cell.angle_gamma   90.00
#
_symmetry.space_group_name_H-M   'P 1'
#
loop_
_entity.id
_entity.type
_entity.pdbx_description
1 polymer ?
#
loop_
_entity_poly.entity_id
_entity_poly.type
_entity_poly.pdbx_seq_one_letter_code
_entity_poly.pdbx_strand_id
1 'polypeptide(L)'
;MTMKKILISIKDNSLYFSYKSSINKEKSNLLNTNIISDNELVFSEDYINENEKIVSLFIKELCVDKDISSVIVSKNELAILILKILKKNDMVTNFSIKENCNLTYAICEELSTNKYIKYLNCFSIPTFMLEYLDKFNIKVESRNETFVTSNFMLENNLQLFSRIYYKTSIKFTPPVTEEDIEDFKTFCKINRYLKTIHLIGFDSYSIDLILEVIKYNRIRNLKIVIHDDSNKPENIEYLKKLNKRYKSKLKLTFTISYSDDYLKDNIFKQVILNTLKICGLIISCLVVGIISYVTIFNYRSMKQVAVIQNDIKKVIQKSREEQQQLNPENPEDPVNNIETDVSKYNLVNTDIASLFSINPDVYGWLKVNNTSVDYPVVHTDDNDYYLQHNLYKEKDKNGWIFMDYRNSTTSELSKNTIIYGHNMYYSGVMFGTLHKAYNKNWYNKSSNQIIEFNTLYSNMNFKIFSIYKIPKTSDYLLTDFNNDNEFMSYVNMVKSRSVNDFNVEINKDDKLLTLSTCTGNNDRLVIHAVLMK
;
A
#
# COMPACT_ATOMS: atom_id res chain seq x y z
N MET A 1 -45.82 56.50 -49.42
CA MET A 1 -45.24 55.34 -48.71
C MET A 1 -45.26 55.66 -47.23
N THR A 2 -45.93 54.86 -46.40
CA THR A 2 -45.97 55.05 -44.94
C THR A 2 -44.60 54.74 -44.35
N MET A 3 -43.95 55.75 -43.76
CA MET A 3 -42.63 55.62 -43.13
C MET A 3 -42.72 54.61 -41.97
N LYS A 4 -42.07 53.44 -42.10
CA LYS A 4 -42.03 52.40 -41.07
C LYS A 4 -41.13 52.86 -39.92
N LYS A 5 -41.67 52.89 -38.69
CA LYS A 5 -40.94 53.26 -37.47
C LYS A 5 -40.62 52.01 -36.67
N ILE A 6 -39.38 51.89 -36.22
CA ILE A 6 -38.85 50.78 -35.43
C ILE A 6 -38.71 51.25 -33.98
N LEU A 7 -39.41 50.57 -33.08
CA LEU A 7 -39.28 50.73 -31.64
C LEU A 7 -38.22 49.75 -31.13
N ILE A 8 -37.25 50.28 -30.40
CA ILE A 8 -36.24 49.53 -29.66
C ILE A 8 -36.58 49.70 -28.18
N SER A 9 -36.81 48.61 -27.46
CA SER A 9 -37.04 48.64 -26.02
C SER A 9 -36.07 47.74 -25.27
N ILE A 10 -35.61 48.18 -24.11
CA ILE A 10 -34.67 47.44 -23.26
C ILE A 10 -35.46 46.79 -22.14
N LYS A 11 -35.42 45.46 -22.06
CA LYS A 11 -36.02 44.68 -20.95
C LYS A 11 -35.15 43.47 -20.66
N ASP A 12 -34.92 43.15 -19.40
CA ASP A 12 -34.25 41.91 -18.96
C ASP A 12 -32.94 41.61 -19.74
N ASN A 13 -32.02 42.58 -19.77
CA ASN A 13 -30.74 42.53 -20.51
C ASN A 13 -30.89 42.16 -22.00
N SER A 14 -32.04 42.49 -22.59
CA SER A 14 -32.37 42.18 -23.98
C SER A 14 -32.88 43.43 -24.71
N LEU A 15 -32.48 43.58 -25.98
CA LEU A 15 -33.04 44.58 -26.89
C LEU A 15 -34.17 44.00 -27.70
N TYR A 16 -35.35 44.61 -27.60
CA TYR A 16 -36.54 44.23 -28.36
C TYR A 16 -36.76 45.21 -29.50
N PHE A 17 -36.71 44.72 -30.73
CA PHE A 17 -37.00 45.47 -31.94
C PHE A 17 -38.38 45.10 -32.46
N SER A 18 -39.26 46.09 -32.62
CA SER A 18 -40.58 45.90 -33.20
C SER A 18 -41.01 47.07 -34.09
N TYR A 19 -41.91 46.83 -35.04
CA TYR A 19 -42.54 47.95 -35.75
C TYR A 19 -43.54 48.65 -34.83
N LYS A 20 -43.48 49.97 -34.79
CA LYS A 20 -44.45 50.81 -34.09
C LYS A 20 -45.73 50.86 -34.92
N SER A 21 -46.85 50.34 -34.40
CA SER A 21 -48.16 50.57 -35.03
C SER A 21 -48.52 52.06 -34.93
N SER A 22 -48.98 52.70 -36.01
CA SER A 22 -49.41 54.10 -35.99
C SER A 22 -50.75 54.25 -35.23
N ILE A 23 -51.18 55.33 -34.57
CA ILE A 23 -50.69 56.62 -34.02
C ILE A 23 -51.87 57.06 -33.11
N ASN A 24 -51.64 57.53 -31.87
CA ASN A 24 -52.59 58.39 -31.17
C ASN A 24 -52.45 59.81 -31.77
N LYS A 25 -53.54 60.43 -32.24
CA LYS A 25 -53.56 61.62 -33.13
C LYS A 25 -52.90 62.91 -32.59
N GLU A 26 -52.31 62.93 -31.40
CA GLU A 26 -51.78 64.16 -30.76
C GLU A 26 -50.26 64.38 -30.86
N LYS A 27 -49.48 63.51 -31.52
CA LYS A 27 -48.01 63.66 -31.62
C LYS A 27 -47.47 63.60 -33.05
N SER A 28 -48.10 64.29 -34.00
CA SER A 28 -47.64 64.32 -35.40
C SER A 28 -46.41 65.20 -35.66
N ASN A 29 -46.00 66.06 -34.71
CA ASN A 29 -44.99 67.10 -34.96
C ASN A 29 -43.64 66.91 -34.24
N LEU A 30 -43.29 65.72 -33.76
CA LEU A 30 -42.01 65.51 -33.05
C LEU A 30 -41.08 64.52 -33.77
N LEU A 31 -40.26 65.12 -34.64
CA LEU A 31 -38.84 64.87 -34.98
C LEU A 31 -38.32 63.45 -35.25
N ASN A 32 -37.37 63.41 -36.19
CA ASN A 32 -36.70 62.26 -36.84
C ASN A 32 -35.81 61.39 -35.94
N THR A 33 -35.86 61.55 -34.63
CA THR A 33 -35.37 60.64 -33.58
C THR A 33 -35.86 61.22 -32.26
N ASN A 34 -36.46 60.42 -31.39
CA ASN A 34 -36.87 60.87 -30.06
C ASN A 34 -36.80 59.68 -29.09
N ILE A 35 -35.90 59.78 -28.11
CA ILE A 35 -35.91 58.97 -26.88
C ILE A 35 -37.32 59.11 -26.28
N ILE A 36 -38.05 58.01 -26.15
CA ILE A 36 -39.42 58.01 -25.61
C ILE A 36 -39.40 57.89 -24.08
N SER A 37 -38.37 57.21 -23.55
CA SER A 37 -37.98 57.07 -22.13
C SER A 37 -36.56 56.50 -22.05
N ASP A 38 -35.95 56.39 -20.86
CA ASP A 38 -34.60 55.80 -20.64
C ASP A 38 -34.42 54.40 -21.27
N ASN A 39 -35.51 53.68 -21.51
CA ASN A 39 -35.51 52.31 -22.02
C ASN A 39 -36.20 52.13 -23.39
N GLU A 40 -36.65 53.21 -24.05
CA GLU A 40 -37.34 53.14 -25.35
C GLU A 40 -36.82 54.16 -26.36
N LEU A 41 -36.43 53.67 -27.54
CA LEU A 41 -35.89 54.46 -28.65
C LEU A 41 -36.71 54.20 -29.92
N VAL A 42 -36.86 55.21 -30.77
CA VAL A 42 -37.51 55.03 -32.07
C VAL A 42 -36.66 55.60 -33.20
N PHE A 43 -36.45 54.76 -34.21
CA PHE A 43 -35.80 55.12 -35.47
C PHE A 43 -36.77 54.89 -36.64
N SER A 44 -36.69 55.68 -37.71
CA SER A 44 -37.29 55.26 -38.98
C SER A 44 -36.40 54.21 -39.64
N GLU A 45 -37.01 53.31 -40.40
CA GLU A 45 -36.28 52.31 -41.18
C GLU A 45 -35.30 52.97 -42.17
N ASP A 46 -35.73 54.04 -42.84
CA ASP A 46 -34.90 54.84 -43.76
C ASP A 46 -33.65 55.40 -43.05
N TYR A 47 -33.81 55.92 -41.83
CA TYR A 47 -32.69 56.45 -41.06
C TYR A 47 -31.65 55.38 -40.72
N ILE A 48 -32.09 54.17 -40.31
CA ILE A 48 -31.17 53.07 -40.03
C ILE A 48 -30.40 52.67 -41.29
N ASN A 49 -31.07 52.60 -42.44
CA ASN A 49 -30.43 52.25 -43.71
C ASN A 49 -29.42 53.32 -44.18
N GLU A 50 -29.76 54.60 -44.07
CA GLU A 50 -28.86 55.71 -44.45
C GLU A 50 -27.69 55.88 -43.48
N ASN A 51 -27.85 55.48 -42.20
CA ASN A 51 -26.89 55.73 -41.12
C ASN A 51 -26.43 54.46 -40.40
N GLU A 52 -26.32 53.33 -41.11
CA GLU A 52 -26.03 52.00 -40.54
C GLU A 52 -24.84 52.00 -39.57
N LYS A 53 -23.74 52.67 -39.91
CA LYS A 53 -22.53 52.74 -39.09
C LYS A 53 -22.76 53.45 -37.75
N ILE A 54 -23.50 54.56 -37.77
CA ILE A 54 -23.77 55.36 -36.58
C ILE A 54 -24.70 54.58 -35.65
N VAL A 55 -25.77 54.00 -36.20
CA VAL A 55 -26.70 53.17 -35.43
C VAL A 55 -26.02 51.93 -34.87
N SER A 56 -25.15 51.26 -35.64
CA SER A 56 -24.37 50.11 -35.19
C SER A 56 -23.47 50.45 -33.99
N LEU A 57 -22.73 51.56 -34.05
CA LEU A 57 -21.90 52.03 -32.93
C LEU A 57 -22.75 52.36 -31.70
N PHE A 58 -23.85 53.08 -31.91
CA PHE A 58 -24.77 53.42 -30.82
C PHE A 58 -25.35 52.17 -30.14
N ILE A 59 -25.82 51.18 -30.91
CA ILE A 59 -26.35 49.92 -30.36
C ILE A 59 -25.24 49.13 -29.66
N LYS A 60 -24.00 49.17 -30.14
CA LYS A 60 -22.87 48.54 -29.45
C LYS A 60 -22.62 49.19 -28.09
N GLU A 61 -22.49 50.51 -28.03
CA GLU A 61 -22.29 51.24 -26.77
C GLU A 61 -23.46 50.99 -25.81
N LEU A 62 -24.69 50.97 -26.31
CA LEU A 62 -25.87 50.65 -25.51
C LEU A 62 -25.80 49.23 -24.93
N CYS A 63 -25.34 48.25 -25.71
CA CYS A 63 -25.13 46.90 -25.22
C CYS A 63 -24.06 46.81 -24.14
N VAL A 64 -23.00 47.62 -24.24
CA VAL A 64 -21.94 47.69 -23.22
C VAL A 64 -22.46 48.35 -21.94
N ASP A 65 -23.14 49.49 -22.05
CA ASP A 65 -23.67 50.25 -20.90
C ASP A 65 -24.70 49.45 -20.09
N LYS A 66 -25.58 48.70 -20.79
CA LYS A 66 -26.70 47.98 -20.17
C LYS A 66 -26.48 46.47 -20.04
N ASP A 67 -25.27 45.99 -20.28
CA ASP A 67 -24.91 44.55 -20.22
C ASP A 67 -25.87 43.65 -21.02
N ILE A 68 -26.18 44.07 -22.24
CA ILE A 68 -27.13 43.37 -23.12
C ILE A 68 -26.38 42.30 -23.92
N SER A 69 -26.83 41.06 -23.79
CA SER A 69 -26.29 39.91 -24.54
C SER A 69 -27.30 39.28 -25.51
N SER A 70 -28.54 39.78 -25.53
CA SER A 70 -29.65 39.21 -26.27
C SER A 70 -30.40 40.25 -27.09
N VAL A 71 -30.75 39.89 -28.32
CA VAL A 71 -31.57 40.70 -29.21
C VAL A 71 -32.79 39.89 -29.66
N ILE A 72 -33.96 40.51 -29.58
CA ILE A 72 -35.24 39.92 -29.88
C ILE A 72 -35.94 40.79 -30.93
N VAL A 73 -36.26 40.22 -32.08
CA VAL A 73 -36.97 40.91 -33.16
C VAL A 73 -38.38 40.35 -33.32
N SER A 74 -39.36 41.23 -33.55
CA SER A 74 -40.76 40.81 -33.63
C SER A 74 -41.14 40.17 -34.97
N LYS A 75 -40.40 40.47 -36.05
CA LYS A 75 -40.71 40.11 -37.44
C LYS A 75 -39.45 39.65 -38.19
N ASN A 76 -39.61 38.73 -39.13
CA ASN A 76 -38.55 38.27 -40.02
C ASN A 76 -37.96 39.40 -40.87
N GLU A 77 -38.79 40.33 -41.36
CA GLU A 77 -38.34 41.49 -42.14
C GLU A 77 -37.35 42.37 -41.33
N LEU A 78 -37.63 42.56 -40.03
CA LEU A 78 -36.75 43.33 -39.15
C LEU A 78 -35.43 42.60 -38.91
N ALA A 79 -35.44 41.27 -38.86
CA ALA A 79 -34.26 40.48 -38.54
C ALA A 79 -33.07 40.83 -39.43
N ILE A 80 -33.28 40.98 -40.74
CA ILE A 80 -32.20 41.28 -41.70
C ILE A 80 -31.57 42.65 -41.39
N LEU A 81 -32.41 43.67 -41.19
CA LEU A 81 -31.94 45.02 -40.87
C LEU A 81 -31.17 45.04 -39.55
N ILE A 82 -31.69 44.35 -38.53
CA ILE A 82 -31.08 44.32 -37.20
C ILE A 82 -29.77 43.52 -37.21
N LEU A 83 -29.68 42.44 -37.98
CA LEU A 83 -28.44 41.67 -38.08
C LEU A 83 -27.31 42.47 -38.74
N LYS A 84 -27.60 43.35 -39.70
CA LYS A 84 -26.61 44.26 -40.32
C LYS A 84 -25.98 45.20 -39.28
N ILE A 85 -26.80 45.86 -38.47
CA ILE A 85 -26.31 46.78 -37.43
C ILE A 85 -25.57 46.04 -36.30
N LEU A 86 -25.82 44.74 -36.10
CA LEU A 86 -25.16 43.92 -35.08
C LEU A 86 -23.84 43.29 -35.54
N LYS A 87 -23.41 43.46 -36.81
CA LYS A 87 -22.20 42.80 -37.34
C LYS A 87 -20.93 43.01 -36.54
N LYS A 88 -20.79 44.16 -35.87
CA LYS A 88 -19.61 44.54 -35.07
C LYS A 88 -19.87 44.54 -33.56
N ASN A 89 -21.02 44.03 -33.14
CA ASN A 89 -21.41 43.96 -31.74
C ASN A 89 -21.01 42.60 -31.16
N ASP A 90 -19.96 42.62 -30.33
CA ASP A 90 -19.34 41.48 -29.66
C ASP A 90 -20.06 41.07 -28.36
N MET A 91 -20.95 41.91 -27.83
CA MET A 91 -21.74 41.61 -26.64
C MET A 91 -22.92 40.68 -26.96
N VAL A 92 -23.53 40.85 -28.14
CA VAL A 92 -24.75 40.10 -28.51
C VAL A 92 -24.40 38.70 -29.02
N THR A 93 -24.77 37.70 -28.24
CA THR A 93 -24.56 36.28 -28.58
C THR A 93 -25.88 35.55 -28.86
N ASN A 94 -27.01 36.08 -28.39
CA ASN A 94 -28.33 35.47 -28.54
C ASN A 94 -29.21 36.33 -29.47
N PHE A 95 -29.82 35.69 -30.47
CA PHE A 95 -30.74 36.34 -31.39
C PHE A 95 -32.06 35.56 -31.44
N SER A 96 -33.18 36.23 -31.23
CA SER A 96 -34.50 35.60 -31.19
C SER A 96 -35.47 36.27 -32.13
N ILE A 97 -36.22 35.49 -32.88
CA ILE A 97 -37.28 35.97 -33.76
C ILE A 97 -38.62 35.47 -33.22
N LYS A 98 -39.50 36.39 -32.82
CA LYS A 98 -40.81 36.06 -32.22
C LYS A 98 -41.87 35.64 -33.24
N GLU A 99 -41.68 35.95 -34.51
CA GLU A 99 -42.69 35.66 -35.53
C GLU A 99 -42.94 34.14 -35.67
N ASN A 100 -44.22 33.76 -35.75
CA ASN A 100 -44.66 32.37 -35.85
C ASN A 100 -44.70 31.89 -37.31
N CYS A 101 -43.60 32.06 -38.04
CA CYS A 101 -43.45 31.60 -39.42
C CYS A 101 -42.09 30.93 -39.63
N ASN A 102 -41.90 30.31 -40.80
CA ASN A 102 -40.61 29.71 -41.16
C ASN A 102 -39.53 30.79 -41.29
N LEU A 103 -38.34 30.49 -40.77
CA LEU A 103 -37.15 31.28 -40.98
C LEU A 103 -36.82 31.34 -42.48
N THR A 104 -36.42 32.51 -42.97
CA THR A 104 -36.03 32.69 -44.37
C THR A 104 -34.54 32.44 -44.55
N TYR A 105 -34.15 32.01 -45.76
CA TYR A 105 -32.74 31.77 -46.10
C TYR A 105 -31.89 33.05 -45.98
N ALA A 106 -32.44 34.20 -46.36
CA ALA A 106 -31.75 35.49 -46.26
C ALA A 106 -31.34 35.85 -44.82
N ILE A 107 -32.15 35.48 -43.83
CA ILE A 107 -31.78 35.65 -42.41
C ILE A 107 -30.60 34.74 -42.06
N CYS A 108 -30.58 33.51 -42.57
CA CYS A 108 -29.49 32.58 -42.35
C CYS A 108 -28.17 33.08 -42.96
N GLU A 109 -28.21 33.63 -44.18
CA GLU A 109 -27.03 34.24 -44.82
C GLU A 109 -26.51 35.43 -44.03
N GLU A 110 -27.40 36.29 -43.52
CA GLU A 110 -26.95 37.43 -42.72
C GLU A 110 -26.34 36.97 -41.38
N LEU A 111 -26.96 35.97 -40.73
CA LEU A 111 -26.43 35.34 -39.51
C LEU A 111 -25.06 34.70 -39.73
N SER A 112 -24.81 34.04 -40.86
CA SER A 112 -23.53 33.37 -41.13
C SER A 112 -22.38 34.35 -41.30
N THR A 113 -22.66 35.60 -41.69
CA THR A 113 -21.65 36.67 -41.72
C THR A 113 -21.34 37.26 -40.34
N ASN A 114 -22.19 37.00 -39.34
CA ASN A 114 -22.02 37.49 -37.97
C ASN A 114 -21.15 36.51 -37.15
N LYS A 115 -20.01 36.99 -36.65
CA LYS A 115 -19.06 36.15 -35.89
C LYS A 115 -19.42 35.97 -34.42
N TYR A 116 -20.32 36.79 -33.89
CA TYR A 116 -20.59 36.93 -32.45
C TYR A 116 -21.86 36.19 -32.02
N ILE A 117 -22.90 36.19 -32.85
CA ILE A 117 -24.13 35.44 -32.57
C ILE A 117 -23.82 33.94 -32.55
N LYS A 118 -24.22 33.27 -31.46
CA LYS A 118 -24.04 31.83 -31.23
C LYS A 118 -25.34 31.08 -31.07
N TYR A 119 -26.43 31.78 -30.73
CA TYR A 119 -27.73 31.17 -30.48
C TYR A 119 -28.82 31.87 -31.28
N LEU A 120 -29.63 31.09 -31.98
CA LEU A 120 -30.81 31.55 -32.70
C LEU A 120 -32.06 30.88 -32.12
N ASN A 121 -33.05 31.67 -31.70
CA ASN A 121 -34.37 31.16 -31.35
C ASN A 121 -35.40 31.59 -32.42
N CYS A 122 -36.05 30.63 -33.07
CA CYS A 122 -37.03 30.90 -34.13
C CYS A 122 -38.25 29.98 -34.00
N PHE A 123 -39.35 30.29 -34.68
CA PHE A 123 -40.52 29.41 -34.66
C PHE A 123 -40.24 28.09 -35.38
N SER A 124 -39.89 28.13 -36.66
CA SER A 124 -39.63 26.94 -37.48
C SER A 124 -38.48 27.20 -38.46
N ILE A 125 -37.69 26.17 -38.75
CA ILE A 125 -36.54 26.24 -39.65
C ILE A 125 -36.42 24.94 -40.47
N PRO A 126 -36.24 25.00 -41.80
CA PRO A 126 -35.94 23.82 -42.60
C PRO A 126 -34.59 23.18 -42.26
N THR A 127 -34.48 21.86 -42.40
CA THR A 127 -33.28 21.07 -42.06
C THR A 127 -32.00 21.60 -42.69
N PHE A 128 -32.02 21.92 -43.99
CA PHE A 128 -30.83 22.38 -44.71
C PHE A 128 -30.33 23.74 -44.20
N MET A 129 -31.22 24.60 -43.69
CA MET A 129 -30.85 25.89 -43.09
C MET A 129 -30.27 25.71 -41.69
N LEU A 130 -30.78 24.74 -40.93
CA LEU A 130 -30.21 24.37 -39.65
C LEU A 130 -28.79 23.82 -39.84
N GLU A 131 -28.60 22.88 -40.78
CA GLU A 131 -27.27 22.38 -41.16
C GLU A 131 -26.34 23.49 -41.68
N TYR A 132 -26.88 24.48 -42.39
CA TYR A 132 -26.12 25.64 -42.84
C TYR A 132 -25.60 26.47 -41.66
N LEU A 133 -26.47 26.84 -40.72
CA LEU A 133 -26.12 27.65 -39.55
C LEU A 133 -25.16 26.92 -38.60
N ASP A 134 -25.29 25.60 -38.47
CA ASP A 134 -24.40 24.78 -37.63
C ASP A 134 -22.93 24.86 -38.11
N LYS A 135 -22.69 24.95 -39.43
CA LYS A 135 -21.33 25.16 -40.00
C LYS A 135 -20.67 26.45 -39.51
N PHE A 136 -21.46 27.43 -39.08
CA PHE A 136 -20.99 28.71 -38.53
C PHE A 136 -21.01 28.73 -37.00
N ASN A 137 -21.21 27.58 -36.35
CA ASN A 137 -21.36 27.42 -34.90
C ASN A 137 -22.52 28.25 -34.32
N ILE A 138 -23.64 28.34 -35.06
CA ILE A 138 -24.87 28.98 -34.61
C ILE A 138 -25.86 27.90 -34.23
N LYS A 139 -26.08 27.72 -32.93
CA LYS A 139 -27.02 26.74 -32.39
C LYS A 139 -28.45 27.28 -32.49
N VAL A 140 -29.33 26.51 -33.11
CA VAL A 140 -30.73 26.91 -33.34
C VAL A 140 -31.67 26.19 -32.38
N GLU A 141 -32.58 26.92 -31.77
CA GLU A 141 -33.74 26.40 -31.04
C GLU A 141 -35.02 26.78 -31.80
N SER A 142 -35.75 25.76 -32.25
CA SER A 142 -37.03 25.89 -32.94
C SER A 142 -38.18 25.69 -31.95
N ARG A 143 -39.21 26.54 -32.00
CA ARG A 143 -40.38 26.44 -31.11
C ARG A 143 -41.52 25.59 -31.67
N ASN A 144 -41.50 25.25 -32.96
CA ASN A 144 -42.52 24.40 -33.59
C ASN A 144 -42.31 22.93 -33.18
N GLU A 145 -43.35 22.35 -32.58
CA GLU A 145 -43.36 20.96 -32.13
C GLU A 145 -43.74 20.01 -33.27
N THR A 146 -43.10 18.85 -33.30
CA THR A 146 -43.49 17.70 -34.11
C THR A 146 -44.49 16.86 -33.34
N PHE A 147 -45.47 16.27 -34.02
CA PHE A 147 -46.40 15.32 -33.41
C PHE A 147 -45.63 14.18 -32.73
N VAL A 148 -46.01 13.85 -31.51
CA VAL A 148 -45.38 12.82 -30.68
C VAL A 148 -46.18 11.54 -30.78
N THR A 149 -45.51 10.45 -31.10
CA THR A 149 -46.13 9.14 -31.36
C THR A 149 -45.62 8.07 -30.39
N SER A 150 -44.30 7.90 -30.24
CA SER A 150 -43.73 6.83 -29.38
C SER A 150 -43.26 7.24 -27.98
N ASN A 151 -43.07 6.21 -27.13
CA ASN A 151 -42.40 6.33 -25.83
C ASN A 151 -40.94 6.77 -25.99
N PHE A 152 -40.23 6.29 -27.01
CA PHE A 152 -38.87 6.73 -27.32
C PHE A 152 -38.78 8.26 -27.47
N MET A 153 -39.70 8.87 -28.23
CA MET A 153 -39.69 10.33 -28.45
C MET A 153 -39.97 11.10 -27.16
N LEU A 154 -40.87 10.59 -26.30
CA LEU A 154 -41.20 11.19 -25.00
C LEU A 154 -40.05 11.08 -24.00
N GLU A 155 -39.52 9.88 -23.77
CA GLU A 155 -38.42 9.63 -22.81
C GLU A 155 -37.17 10.45 -23.14
N ASN A 156 -36.97 10.76 -24.42
CA ASN A 156 -35.82 11.49 -24.91
C ASN A 156 -36.09 12.98 -25.17
N ASN A 157 -37.30 13.48 -24.91
CA ASN A 157 -37.69 14.87 -25.16
C ASN A 157 -37.35 15.33 -26.60
N LEU A 158 -37.84 14.57 -27.58
CA LEU A 158 -37.53 14.75 -29.01
C LEU A 158 -38.65 15.46 -29.79
N GLN A 159 -39.52 16.18 -29.10
CA GLN A 159 -40.68 16.87 -29.68
C GLN A 159 -40.31 18.08 -30.56
N LEU A 160 -39.07 18.57 -30.49
CA LEU A 160 -38.59 19.69 -31.30
C LEU A 160 -37.52 19.20 -32.26
N PHE A 161 -37.60 19.65 -33.52
CA PHE A 161 -36.64 19.26 -34.56
C PHE A 161 -35.19 19.60 -34.16
N SER A 162 -34.97 20.80 -33.61
CA SER A 162 -33.67 21.22 -33.08
C SER A 162 -33.16 20.29 -31.97
N ARG A 163 -34.04 19.79 -31.09
CA ARG A 163 -33.66 18.83 -30.04
C ARG A 163 -33.23 17.48 -30.64
N ILE A 164 -33.89 17.01 -31.70
CA ILE A 164 -33.47 15.80 -32.44
C ILE A 164 -32.08 16.00 -33.02
N TYR A 165 -31.85 17.12 -33.73
CA TYR A 165 -30.60 17.38 -34.44
C TYR A 165 -29.37 17.37 -33.50
N TYR A 166 -29.46 18.09 -32.38
CA TYR A 166 -28.35 18.29 -31.43
C TYR A 166 -28.27 17.24 -30.31
N LYS A 167 -29.16 16.23 -30.27
CA LYS A 167 -29.17 15.24 -29.17
C LYS A 167 -27.87 14.43 -29.16
N THR A 168 -27.22 14.33 -28.00
CA THR A 168 -25.97 13.57 -27.84
C THR A 168 -26.15 12.22 -27.16
N SER A 169 -27.18 12.08 -26.33
CA SER A 169 -27.50 10.82 -25.68
C SER A 169 -28.99 10.52 -25.75
N ILE A 170 -29.32 9.25 -25.95
CA ILE A 170 -30.69 8.75 -25.93
C ILE A 170 -30.82 7.57 -24.97
N LYS A 171 -32.05 7.30 -24.55
CA LYS A 171 -32.45 6.23 -23.65
C LYS A 171 -33.49 5.34 -24.33
N PHE A 172 -33.39 4.04 -24.07
CA PHE A 172 -34.41 3.04 -24.34
C PHE A 172 -34.73 2.32 -23.03
N THR A 173 -36.02 2.07 -22.81
CA THR A 173 -36.51 1.20 -21.74
C THR A 173 -37.07 -0.06 -22.39
N PRO A 174 -36.33 -1.19 -22.40
CA PRO A 174 -36.83 -2.44 -22.97
C PRO A 174 -38.10 -2.96 -22.27
N PRO A 175 -38.95 -3.74 -22.97
CA PRO A 175 -38.82 -4.15 -24.37
C PRO A 175 -39.13 -2.99 -25.33
N VAL A 176 -38.29 -2.83 -26.35
CA VAL A 176 -38.45 -1.77 -27.36
C VAL A 176 -39.52 -2.19 -28.38
N THR A 177 -40.46 -1.29 -28.69
CA THR A 177 -41.57 -1.56 -29.62
C THR A 177 -41.18 -1.26 -31.08
N GLU A 178 -41.98 -1.74 -32.04
CA GLU A 178 -41.77 -1.41 -33.47
C GLU A 178 -41.88 0.10 -33.74
N GLU A 179 -42.78 0.79 -33.03
CA GLU A 179 -42.97 2.23 -33.13
C GLU A 179 -41.73 3.00 -32.63
N ASP A 180 -41.15 2.58 -31.50
CA ASP A 180 -39.91 3.15 -30.97
C ASP A 180 -38.74 2.97 -31.97
N ILE A 181 -38.70 1.83 -32.67
CA ILE A 181 -37.68 1.55 -33.68
C ILE A 181 -37.86 2.42 -34.92
N GLU A 182 -39.09 2.65 -35.39
CA GLU A 182 -39.34 3.51 -36.54
C GLU A 182 -39.00 4.98 -36.23
N ASP A 183 -39.36 5.46 -35.03
CA ASP A 183 -38.97 6.78 -34.55
C ASP A 183 -37.45 6.89 -34.36
N PHE A 184 -36.79 5.83 -33.90
CA PHE A 184 -35.33 5.80 -33.82
C PHE A 184 -34.66 5.85 -35.21
N LYS A 185 -35.23 5.19 -36.23
CA LYS A 185 -34.75 5.33 -37.62
C LYS A 185 -34.89 6.77 -38.10
N THR A 186 -36.02 7.42 -37.81
CA THR A 186 -36.26 8.82 -38.17
C THR A 186 -35.28 9.75 -37.45
N PHE A 187 -35.08 9.54 -36.15
CA PHE A 187 -34.07 10.24 -35.35
C PHE A 187 -32.67 10.11 -35.98
N CYS A 188 -32.27 8.90 -36.37
CA CYS A 188 -30.95 8.63 -36.97
C CYS A 188 -30.72 9.33 -38.31
N LYS A 189 -31.79 9.58 -39.09
CA LYS A 189 -31.69 10.33 -40.36
C LYS A 189 -31.42 11.82 -40.14
N ILE A 190 -31.90 12.38 -39.02
CA ILE A 190 -31.83 13.81 -38.71
C ILE A 190 -30.61 14.14 -37.84
N ASN A 191 -30.32 13.30 -36.84
CA ASN A 191 -29.32 13.57 -35.83
C ASN A 191 -27.88 13.54 -36.37
N ARG A 192 -27.05 14.49 -35.91
CA ARG A 192 -25.62 14.57 -36.25
C ARG A 192 -24.67 14.44 -35.06
N TYR A 193 -25.20 14.36 -33.85
CA TYR A 193 -24.46 14.55 -32.59
C TYR A 193 -24.50 13.36 -31.62
N LEU A 194 -25.20 12.28 -31.96
CA LEU A 194 -25.37 11.12 -31.09
C LEU A 194 -24.01 10.49 -30.75
N LYS A 195 -23.78 10.27 -29.46
CA LYS A 195 -22.59 9.66 -28.90
C LYS A 195 -22.91 8.48 -27.98
N THR A 196 -24.06 8.48 -27.33
CA THR A 196 -24.38 7.48 -26.29
C THR A 196 -25.83 7.01 -26.35
N ILE A 197 -26.02 5.70 -26.21
CA ILE A 197 -27.34 5.08 -26.07
C ILE A 197 -27.37 4.37 -24.72
N HIS A 198 -28.37 4.67 -23.91
CA HIS A 198 -28.60 4.05 -22.61
C HIS A 198 -29.76 3.05 -22.72
N LEU A 199 -29.56 1.84 -22.26
CA LEU A 199 -30.58 0.80 -22.13
C LEU A 199 -30.85 0.57 -20.65
N ILE A 200 -32.07 0.83 -20.19
CA ILE A 200 -32.46 0.61 -18.79
C ILE A 200 -32.95 -0.83 -18.63
N GLY A 201 -32.00 -1.74 -18.50
CA GLY A 201 -32.22 -3.18 -18.47
C GLY A 201 -31.52 -3.90 -19.63
N PHE A 202 -31.24 -5.19 -19.42
CA PHE A 202 -30.70 -6.06 -20.46
C PHE A 202 -31.84 -6.78 -21.20
N ASP A 203 -31.91 -6.57 -22.50
CA ASP A 203 -32.75 -7.36 -23.41
C ASP A 203 -32.02 -7.52 -24.74
N SER A 204 -31.64 -8.75 -25.09
CA SER A 204 -30.85 -9.02 -26.29
C SER A 204 -31.62 -8.70 -27.56
N TYR A 205 -32.94 -8.92 -27.57
CA TYR A 205 -33.78 -8.65 -28.73
C TYR A 205 -33.82 -7.14 -29.05
N SER A 206 -34.10 -6.31 -28.05
CA SER A 206 -34.05 -4.84 -28.19
C SER A 206 -32.66 -4.35 -28.63
N ILE A 207 -31.58 -4.92 -28.07
CA ILE A 207 -30.21 -4.59 -28.48
C ILE A 207 -29.99 -4.89 -29.97
N ASP A 208 -30.42 -6.07 -30.43
CA ASP A 208 -30.25 -6.47 -31.83
C ASP A 208 -31.04 -5.56 -32.77
N LEU A 209 -32.30 -5.20 -32.45
CA LEU A 209 -33.10 -4.25 -33.22
C LEU A 209 -32.44 -2.87 -33.32
N ILE A 210 -31.93 -2.33 -32.21
CA ILE A 210 -31.21 -1.05 -32.19
C ILE A 210 -29.94 -1.14 -33.06
N LEU A 211 -29.22 -2.25 -33.01
CA LEU A 211 -28.01 -2.45 -33.82
C LEU A 211 -28.30 -2.55 -35.31
N GLU A 212 -29.45 -3.10 -35.71
CA GLU A 212 -29.87 -3.10 -37.11
C GLU A 212 -30.06 -1.67 -37.64
N VAL A 213 -30.72 -0.79 -36.88
CA VAL A 213 -30.90 0.62 -37.24
C VAL A 213 -29.56 1.35 -37.32
N ILE A 214 -28.66 1.14 -36.35
CA ILE A 214 -27.31 1.73 -36.34
C ILE A 214 -26.51 1.29 -37.57
N LYS A 215 -26.58 0.01 -37.92
CA LYS A 215 -25.87 -0.56 -39.08
C LYS A 215 -26.42 -0.01 -40.39
N TYR A 216 -27.75 0.03 -40.53
CA TYR A 216 -28.42 0.55 -41.72
C TYR A 216 -28.03 2.03 -41.97
N ASN A 217 -28.04 2.85 -40.92
CA ASN A 217 -27.68 4.27 -41.00
C ASN A 217 -26.16 4.53 -40.93
N ARG A 218 -25.32 3.49 -40.85
CA ARG A 218 -23.85 3.56 -40.78
C ARG A 218 -23.32 4.46 -39.66
N ILE A 219 -23.99 4.50 -38.51
CA ILE A 219 -23.59 5.35 -37.38
C ILE A 219 -22.34 4.75 -36.72
N ARG A 220 -21.39 5.60 -36.34
CA ARG A 220 -20.08 5.21 -35.79
C ARG A 220 -19.76 5.98 -34.52
N ASN A 221 -18.79 5.48 -33.76
CA ASN A 221 -18.28 6.12 -32.53
C ASN A 221 -19.35 6.28 -31.44
N LEU A 222 -20.16 5.24 -31.21
CA LEU A 222 -21.19 5.24 -30.17
C LEU A 222 -20.80 4.38 -28.97
N LYS A 223 -21.15 4.86 -27.78
CA LYS A 223 -21.14 4.09 -26.54
C LYS A 223 -22.56 3.59 -26.24
N ILE A 224 -22.73 2.28 -26.05
CA ILE A 224 -23.98 1.67 -25.63
C ILE A 224 -23.80 1.23 -24.17
N VAL A 225 -24.59 1.83 -23.28
CA VAL A 225 -24.54 1.59 -21.84
C VAL A 225 -25.76 0.79 -21.43
N ILE A 226 -25.55 -0.41 -20.89
CA ILE A 226 -26.60 -1.27 -20.37
C ILE A 226 -26.63 -1.10 -18.86
N HIS A 227 -27.74 -0.60 -18.33
CA HIS A 227 -27.95 -0.48 -16.89
C HIS A 227 -28.66 -1.74 -16.38
N ASP A 228 -27.91 -2.67 -15.79
CA ASP A 228 -28.44 -3.96 -15.32
C ASP A 228 -27.60 -4.51 -14.15
N ASP A 229 -28.28 -4.84 -13.05
CA ASP A 229 -27.68 -5.38 -11.82
C ASP A 229 -27.68 -6.91 -11.76
N SER A 230 -28.30 -7.58 -12.73
CA SER A 230 -28.50 -9.04 -12.69
C SER A 230 -27.19 -9.86 -12.74
N ASN A 231 -26.09 -9.25 -13.20
CA ASN A 231 -24.74 -9.82 -13.31
C ASN A 231 -24.68 -11.26 -13.86
N LYS A 232 -25.55 -11.60 -14.82
CA LYS A 232 -25.61 -12.94 -15.41
C LYS A 232 -24.40 -13.15 -16.35
N PRO A 233 -23.60 -14.22 -16.19
CA PRO A 233 -22.43 -14.49 -17.04
C PRO A 233 -22.76 -14.55 -18.54
N GLU A 234 -23.93 -15.07 -18.89
CA GLU A 234 -24.42 -15.17 -20.28
C GLU A 234 -24.59 -13.79 -20.93
N ASN A 235 -25.15 -12.82 -20.20
CA ASN A 235 -25.34 -11.43 -20.66
C ASN A 235 -23.98 -10.76 -20.91
N ILE A 236 -23.02 -10.96 -20.00
CA ILE A 236 -21.66 -10.42 -20.12
C ILE A 236 -20.96 -10.99 -21.35
N GLU A 237 -21.08 -12.31 -21.57
CA GLU A 237 -20.47 -12.98 -22.71
C GLU A 237 -21.10 -12.53 -24.04
N TYR A 238 -22.42 -12.34 -24.08
CA TYR A 238 -23.11 -11.73 -25.23
C TYR A 238 -22.56 -10.32 -25.53
N LEU A 239 -22.45 -9.44 -24.53
CA LEU A 239 -21.92 -8.08 -24.73
C LEU A 239 -20.43 -8.09 -25.14
N LYS A 240 -19.62 -9.01 -24.63
CA LYS A 240 -18.22 -9.20 -25.08
C LYS A 240 -18.13 -9.57 -26.55
N LYS A 241 -18.99 -10.49 -27.01
CA LYS A 241 -19.06 -10.88 -28.44
C LYS A 241 -19.46 -9.69 -29.31
N LEU A 242 -20.44 -8.89 -28.90
CA LEU A 242 -20.84 -7.67 -29.61
C LEU A 242 -19.70 -6.64 -29.66
N ASN A 243 -19.03 -6.39 -28.52
CA ASN A 243 -17.85 -5.51 -28.45
C ASN A 243 -16.78 -5.94 -29.46
N LYS A 244 -16.42 -7.23 -29.48
CA LYS A 244 -15.42 -7.75 -30.43
C LYS A 244 -15.86 -7.56 -31.89
N ARG A 245 -17.14 -7.80 -32.19
CA ARG A 245 -17.71 -7.74 -33.55
C ARG A 245 -17.77 -6.30 -34.10
N TYR A 246 -18.12 -5.32 -33.26
CA TYR A 246 -18.45 -3.97 -33.72
C TYR A 246 -17.41 -2.89 -33.39
N LYS A 247 -16.45 -3.17 -32.51
CA LYS A 247 -15.38 -2.22 -32.14
C LYS A 247 -14.51 -1.79 -33.34
N SER A 248 -14.13 -2.72 -34.21
CA SER A 248 -13.30 -2.39 -35.39
C SER A 248 -14.10 -1.81 -36.56
N LYS A 249 -15.31 -2.35 -36.81
CA LYS A 249 -16.12 -1.99 -37.98
C LYS A 249 -16.88 -0.66 -37.82
N LEU A 250 -17.48 -0.45 -36.66
CA LEU A 250 -18.35 0.71 -36.38
C LEU A 250 -17.86 1.56 -35.20
N LYS A 251 -16.77 1.16 -34.51
CA LYS A 251 -16.29 1.82 -33.29
C LYS A 251 -17.37 1.93 -32.22
N LEU A 252 -18.18 0.87 -32.08
CA LEU A 252 -19.15 0.75 -31.00
C LEU A 252 -18.47 0.18 -29.74
N THR A 253 -18.82 0.71 -28.58
CA THR A 253 -18.39 0.18 -27.27
C THR A 253 -19.59 -0.10 -26.38
N PHE A 254 -19.71 -1.33 -25.90
CA PHE A 254 -20.74 -1.79 -24.98
C PHE A 254 -20.17 -1.82 -23.56
N THR A 255 -20.88 -1.23 -22.60
CA THR A 255 -20.49 -1.21 -21.19
C THR A 255 -21.69 -1.51 -20.30
N ILE A 256 -21.49 -2.31 -19.27
CA ILE A 256 -22.48 -2.49 -18.20
C ILE A 256 -22.25 -1.38 -17.16
N SER A 257 -23.35 -0.79 -16.70
CA SER A 257 -23.40 0.14 -15.57
C SER A 257 -24.25 -0.51 -14.49
N TYR A 258 -23.65 -0.74 -13.32
CA TYR A 258 -24.35 -1.26 -12.15
C TYR A 258 -24.85 -0.11 -11.28
N SER A 259 -25.90 -0.34 -10.48
CA SER A 259 -26.39 0.61 -9.49
C SER A 259 -25.38 0.78 -8.33
N ASP A 260 -25.44 1.94 -7.68
CA ASP A 260 -24.60 2.23 -6.52
C ASP A 260 -24.84 1.23 -5.38
N ASP A 261 -26.08 0.76 -5.22
CA ASP A 261 -26.45 -0.23 -4.19
C ASP A 261 -25.83 -1.60 -4.50
N TYR A 262 -25.89 -2.05 -5.76
CA TYR A 262 -25.24 -3.29 -6.19
C TYR A 262 -23.73 -3.28 -5.94
N LEU A 263 -23.07 -2.16 -6.26
CA LEU A 263 -21.63 -1.99 -6.08
C LEU A 263 -21.24 -2.05 -4.59
N LYS A 264 -21.99 -1.39 -3.71
CA LYS A 264 -21.76 -1.43 -2.26
C LYS A 264 -21.85 -2.86 -1.70
N ASP A 265 -22.88 -3.61 -2.11
CA ASP A 265 -23.14 -4.94 -1.55
C ASP A 265 -22.16 -6.03 -2.02
N ASN A 266 -21.64 -5.89 -3.25
CA ASN A 266 -20.84 -6.94 -3.90
C ASN A 266 -19.33 -6.65 -3.95
N ILE A 267 -18.92 -5.41 -4.21
CA ILE A 267 -17.48 -5.09 -4.33
C ILE A 267 -16.79 -5.16 -2.98
N PHE A 268 -17.42 -4.63 -1.93
CA PHE A 268 -16.79 -4.54 -0.61
C PHE A 268 -16.46 -5.92 -0.04
N LYS A 269 -17.38 -6.89 -0.19
CA LYS A 269 -17.17 -8.28 0.24
C LYS A 269 -16.02 -8.93 -0.52
N GLN A 270 -15.95 -8.76 -1.84
CA GLN A 270 -14.92 -9.38 -2.66
C GLN A 270 -13.51 -8.81 -2.39
N VAL A 271 -13.42 -7.49 -2.23
CA VAL A 271 -12.15 -6.81 -1.92
C VAL A 271 -11.64 -7.21 -0.54
N ILE A 272 -12.50 -7.24 0.48
CA ILE A 272 -12.12 -7.66 1.84
C ILE A 272 -11.61 -9.10 1.83
N LEU A 273 -12.35 -10.03 1.21
CA LEU A 273 -11.98 -11.44 1.20
C LEU A 273 -10.61 -11.66 0.52
N ASN A 274 -10.36 -10.99 -0.60
CA ASN A 274 -9.08 -11.09 -1.30
C ASN A 274 -7.93 -10.45 -0.51
N THR A 275 -8.19 -9.33 0.17
CA THR A 275 -7.20 -8.66 1.03
C THR A 275 -6.79 -9.57 2.18
N LEU A 276 -7.77 -10.21 2.85
CA LEU A 276 -7.50 -11.14 3.95
C LEU A 276 -6.66 -12.35 3.51
N LYS A 277 -6.91 -12.90 2.31
CA LYS A 277 -6.11 -14.01 1.75
C LYS A 277 -4.65 -13.61 1.54
N ILE A 278 -4.39 -12.41 1.00
CA ILE A 278 -3.04 -11.90 0.78
C ILE A 278 -2.32 -11.69 2.11
N CYS A 279 -2.99 -11.07 3.08
CA CYS A 279 -2.43 -10.88 4.43
C CYS A 279 -2.08 -12.22 5.08
N GLY A 280 -2.96 -13.22 4.98
CA GLY A 280 -2.70 -14.57 5.50
C GLY A 280 -1.47 -15.23 4.88
N LEU A 281 -1.25 -15.06 3.57
CA LEU A 281 -0.09 -15.59 2.88
C LEU A 281 1.22 -14.93 3.33
N ILE A 282 1.21 -13.60 3.48
CA ILE A 282 2.39 -12.84 3.96
C ILE A 282 2.77 -13.28 5.37
N ILE A 283 1.79 -13.41 6.28
CA ILE A 283 2.03 -13.86 7.66
C ILE A 283 2.62 -15.28 7.66
N SER A 284 2.07 -16.19 6.85
CA SER A 284 2.59 -17.55 6.72
C SER A 284 4.05 -17.58 6.26
N CYS A 285 4.40 -16.78 5.23
CA CYS A 285 5.78 -16.67 4.75
C CYS A 285 6.73 -16.13 5.82
N LEU A 286 6.31 -15.12 6.61
CA LEU A 286 7.13 -14.57 7.70
C LEU A 286 7.38 -15.62 8.80
N VAL A 287 6.36 -16.38 9.19
CA VAL A 287 6.49 -17.45 10.19
C VAL A 287 7.48 -18.52 9.72
N VAL A 288 7.35 -18.98 8.47
CA VAL A 288 8.28 -19.97 7.88
C VAL A 288 9.70 -19.42 7.81
N GLY A 289 9.87 -18.15 7.44
CA GLY A 289 11.17 -17.48 7.41
C GLY A 289 11.86 -17.46 8.78
N ILE A 290 11.14 -17.09 9.83
CA ILE A 290 11.66 -17.05 11.20
C ILE A 290 12.06 -18.45 11.69
N ILE A 291 11.19 -19.44 11.50
CA ILE A 291 11.47 -20.83 11.90
C ILE A 291 12.73 -21.36 11.17
N SER A 292 12.83 -21.10 9.87
CA SER A 292 13.98 -21.52 9.06
C SER A 292 15.27 -20.84 9.54
N TYR A 293 15.22 -19.55 9.81
CA TYR A 293 16.36 -18.79 10.33
C TYR A 293 16.87 -19.35 11.67
N VAL A 294 15.97 -19.54 12.64
CA VAL A 294 16.31 -20.08 13.98
C VAL A 294 16.90 -21.49 13.85
N THR A 295 16.31 -22.33 13.01
CA THR A 295 16.78 -23.70 12.76
C THR A 295 18.19 -23.72 12.16
N ILE A 296 18.44 -22.89 11.13
CA ILE A 296 19.75 -22.77 10.49
C ILE A 296 20.80 -22.23 11.46
N PHE A 297 20.45 -21.22 12.26
CA PHE A 297 21.32 -20.66 13.27
C PHE A 297 21.74 -21.72 14.30
N ASN A 298 20.77 -22.45 14.86
CA ASN A 298 21.03 -23.50 15.85
C ASN A 298 21.88 -24.62 15.27
N TYR A 299 21.58 -25.06 14.04
CA TYR A 299 22.37 -26.08 13.35
C TYR A 299 23.83 -25.64 13.15
N ARG A 300 24.05 -24.38 12.73
CA ARG A 300 25.41 -23.82 12.58
C ARG A 300 26.15 -23.78 13.91
N SER A 301 25.51 -23.32 14.99
CA SER A 301 26.09 -23.33 16.34
C SER A 301 26.51 -24.73 16.77
N MET A 302 25.63 -25.73 16.63
CA MET A 302 25.96 -27.12 16.96
C MET A 302 27.13 -27.64 16.12
N LYS A 303 27.12 -27.37 14.81
CA LYS A 303 28.17 -27.84 13.90
C LYS A 303 29.53 -27.24 14.23
N GLN A 304 29.61 -25.94 14.50
CA GLN A 304 30.87 -25.28 14.85
C GLN A 304 31.49 -25.88 16.12
N VAL A 305 30.70 -26.01 17.19
CA VAL A 305 31.17 -26.59 18.45
C VAL A 305 31.55 -28.06 18.28
N ALA A 306 30.80 -28.83 17.48
CA ALA A 306 31.11 -30.24 17.21
C ALA A 306 32.43 -30.42 16.45
N VAL A 307 32.77 -29.52 15.51
CA VAL A 307 34.06 -29.53 14.83
C VAL A 307 35.20 -29.33 15.84
N ILE A 308 35.10 -28.29 16.69
CA ILE A 308 36.10 -28.01 17.72
C ILE A 308 36.24 -29.19 18.69
N GLN A 309 35.14 -29.78 19.16
CA GLN A 309 35.16 -30.96 20.03
C GLN A 309 35.81 -32.17 19.37
N ASN A 310 35.60 -32.40 18.08
CA ASN A 310 36.27 -33.48 17.36
C ASN A 310 37.77 -33.23 17.23
N ASP A 311 38.20 -31.99 17.01
CA ASP A 311 39.61 -31.67 16.92
C ASP A 311 40.32 -31.75 18.27
N ILE A 312 39.67 -31.31 19.36
CA ILE A 312 40.13 -31.54 20.74
C ILE A 312 40.39 -33.04 20.97
N LYS A 313 39.45 -33.91 20.59
CA LYS A 313 39.60 -35.36 20.72
C LYS A 313 40.79 -35.91 19.93
N LYS A 314 41.02 -35.41 18.72
CA LYS A 314 42.18 -35.81 17.89
C LYS A 314 43.50 -35.39 18.54
N VAL A 315 43.59 -34.17 19.07
CA VAL A 315 44.81 -33.67 19.74
C VAL A 315 45.12 -34.49 20.97
N ILE A 316 44.13 -34.76 21.82
CA ILE A 316 44.28 -35.62 23.00
C ILE A 316 44.71 -37.03 22.58
N GLN A 317 44.05 -37.62 21.58
CA GLN A 317 44.39 -38.97 21.12
C GLN A 317 45.82 -39.03 20.58
N LYS A 318 46.22 -38.08 19.74
CA LYS A 318 47.58 -37.99 19.19
C LYS A 318 48.61 -37.86 20.31
N SER A 319 48.36 -37.00 21.30
CA SER A 319 49.26 -36.84 22.46
C SER A 319 49.38 -38.12 23.27
N ARG A 320 48.29 -38.88 23.45
CA ARG A 320 48.33 -40.18 24.14
C ARG A 320 49.13 -41.23 23.36
N GLU A 321 49.01 -41.25 22.04
CA GLU A 321 49.77 -42.16 21.15
C GLU A 321 51.27 -41.82 21.17
N GLU A 322 51.64 -40.54 21.12
CA GLU A 322 53.04 -40.08 21.21
C GLU A 322 53.67 -40.45 22.56
N GLN A 323 52.92 -40.30 23.67
CA GLN A 323 53.37 -40.71 25.01
C GLN A 323 53.56 -42.23 25.15
N GLN A 324 52.77 -43.03 24.42
CA GLN A 324 52.93 -44.49 24.40
C GLN A 324 54.14 -44.94 23.56
N GLN A 325 54.51 -44.20 22.51
CA GLN A 325 55.66 -44.52 21.65
C GLN A 325 57.02 -44.15 22.26
N LEU A 326 57.06 -43.19 23.19
CA LEU A 326 58.27 -42.80 23.93
C LEU A 326 58.71 -43.83 24.99
N ASN A 327 57.99 -44.94 25.15
CA ASN A 327 58.30 -45.97 26.14
C ASN A 327 58.53 -47.34 25.47
N PRO A 328 59.72 -47.57 24.88
CA PRO A 328 60.41 -48.84 25.10
C PRO A 328 61.95 -48.70 25.30
N GLU A 329 62.45 -49.41 26.31
CA GLU A 329 63.80 -50.01 26.49
C GLU A 329 64.97 -49.52 25.59
N ASN A 330 65.69 -48.47 26.00
CA ASN A 330 67.18 -48.47 26.03
C ASN A 330 67.73 -47.17 26.67
N PRO A 331 68.61 -47.24 27.68
CA PRO A 331 69.28 -46.08 28.26
C PRO A 331 70.65 -45.89 27.60
N GLU A 332 70.77 -45.00 26.61
CA GLU A 332 72.04 -44.33 26.20
C GLU A 332 71.80 -43.43 24.98
N ASP A 333 71.42 -42.17 25.21
CA ASP A 333 72.09 -40.93 24.72
C ASP A 333 71.15 -39.70 24.80
N PRO A 334 71.66 -38.51 25.18
CA PRO A 334 70.82 -37.37 25.53
C PRO A 334 70.48 -36.52 24.30
N VAL A 335 69.22 -36.59 23.85
CA VAL A 335 68.64 -35.54 22.99
C VAL A 335 67.74 -34.66 23.86
N ASN A 336 68.30 -33.52 24.21
CA ASN A 336 67.74 -32.52 25.10
C ASN A 336 66.68 -31.65 24.40
N ASN A 337 65.74 -31.17 25.22
CA ASN A 337 64.83 -30.02 25.04
C ASN A 337 63.33 -30.25 24.74
N ILE A 338 62.70 -31.26 25.36
CA ILE A 338 61.27 -31.17 25.76
C ILE A 338 61.05 -31.66 27.21
N GLU A 339 61.94 -32.49 27.76
CA GLU A 339 61.79 -33.06 29.12
C GLU A 339 62.18 -32.14 30.29
N THR A 340 62.68 -30.93 30.06
CA THR A 340 63.20 -30.08 31.15
C THR A 340 62.20 -29.10 31.79
N ASP A 341 60.92 -29.09 31.41
CA ASP A 341 59.92 -28.20 32.05
C ASP A 341 58.70 -28.91 32.64
N VAL A 342 58.43 -30.18 32.28
CA VAL A 342 57.24 -30.93 32.76
C VAL A 342 57.40 -31.36 34.23
N SER A 343 58.63 -31.64 34.68
CA SER A 343 58.94 -32.03 36.07
C SER A 343 58.96 -30.85 37.05
N LYS A 344 58.94 -29.61 36.56
CA LYS A 344 58.99 -28.39 37.39
C LYS A 344 57.62 -27.92 37.89
N TYR A 345 56.53 -28.35 37.24
CA TYR A 345 55.16 -27.84 37.48
C TYR A 345 54.13 -28.87 38.01
N ASN A 346 54.55 -30.09 38.38
CA ASN A 346 53.64 -31.13 38.93
C ASN A 346 52.33 -31.30 38.13
N LEU A 347 52.41 -31.36 36.79
CA LEU A 347 51.25 -31.53 35.93
C LEU A 347 50.69 -32.96 36.04
N VAL A 348 49.42 -33.09 36.41
CA VAL A 348 48.73 -34.39 36.59
C VAL A 348 47.92 -34.76 35.35
N ASN A 349 47.34 -33.77 34.66
CA ASN A 349 46.44 -34.00 33.53
C ASN A 349 47.11 -33.73 32.19
N THR A 350 47.77 -34.75 31.65
CA THR A 350 48.48 -34.68 30.35
C THR A 350 47.53 -34.43 29.17
N ASP A 351 46.29 -34.92 29.23
CA ASP A 351 45.27 -34.63 28.22
C ASP A 351 44.95 -33.14 28.14
N ILE A 352 44.76 -32.47 29.28
CA ILE A 352 44.49 -31.02 29.33
C ILE A 352 45.72 -30.26 28.86
N ALA A 353 46.91 -30.66 29.31
CA ALA A 353 48.18 -30.05 28.88
C ALA A 353 48.40 -30.13 27.36
N SER A 354 47.97 -31.22 26.70
CA SER A 354 48.09 -31.36 25.24
C SER A 354 47.36 -30.25 24.47
N LEU A 355 46.31 -29.67 25.06
CA LEU A 355 45.51 -28.60 24.45
C LEU A 355 46.22 -27.24 24.43
N PHE A 356 47.36 -27.09 25.10
CA PHE A 356 48.19 -25.88 24.99
C PHE A 356 48.67 -25.65 23.55
N SER A 357 48.79 -26.73 22.77
CA SER A 357 49.06 -26.66 21.33
C SER A 357 47.94 -25.99 20.53
N ILE A 358 46.70 -26.02 21.04
CA ILE A 358 45.55 -25.32 20.46
C ILE A 358 45.46 -23.91 21.02
N ASN A 359 45.50 -23.79 22.35
CA ASN A 359 45.34 -22.53 23.04
C ASN A 359 46.04 -22.55 24.40
N PRO A 360 47.03 -21.67 24.66
CA PRO A 360 47.74 -21.61 25.94
C PRO A 360 46.85 -21.14 27.11
N ASP A 361 45.67 -20.58 26.83
CA ASP A 361 44.73 -20.10 27.85
C ASP A 361 43.94 -21.26 28.50
N VAL A 362 44.08 -22.50 28.01
CA VAL A 362 43.42 -23.67 28.60
C VAL A 362 43.93 -23.88 30.03
N TYR A 363 43.02 -24.03 30.98
CA TYR A 363 43.35 -24.22 32.39
C TYR A 363 42.78 -25.52 32.96
N GLY A 364 41.63 -25.95 32.47
CA GLY A 364 40.95 -27.12 33.00
C GLY A 364 39.94 -27.74 32.05
N TRP A 365 39.14 -28.64 32.59
CA TRP A 365 38.06 -29.32 31.89
C TRP A 365 36.85 -29.43 32.82
N LEU A 366 35.70 -28.95 32.35
CA LEU A 366 34.44 -28.95 33.10
C LEU A 366 33.46 -29.93 32.45
N LYS A 367 32.89 -30.81 33.29
CA LYS A 367 31.85 -31.74 32.89
C LYS A 367 30.72 -31.78 33.92
N VAL A 368 29.49 -31.64 33.43
CA VAL A 368 28.28 -31.70 34.26
C VAL A 368 27.39 -32.85 33.78
N ASN A 369 27.17 -33.82 34.65
CA ASN A 369 26.45 -35.06 34.31
C ASN A 369 25.05 -34.82 33.74
N ASN A 370 24.65 -35.59 32.73
CA ASN A 370 23.33 -35.46 32.08
C ASN A 370 23.02 -34.04 31.54
N THR A 371 24.07 -33.33 31.12
CA THR A 371 24.02 -32.12 30.32
C THR A 371 24.96 -32.28 29.11
N SER A 372 25.01 -31.29 28.22
CA SER A 372 26.00 -31.19 27.15
C SER A 372 27.28 -30.48 27.59
N VAL A 373 27.38 -30.05 28.85
CA VAL A 373 28.57 -29.40 29.39
C VAL A 373 29.66 -30.46 29.57
N ASP A 374 30.60 -30.45 28.63
CA ASP A 374 31.79 -31.30 28.58
C ASP A 374 32.83 -30.58 27.71
N TYR A 375 33.54 -29.62 28.33
CA TYR A 375 34.35 -28.63 27.62
C TYR A 375 35.66 -28.31 28.35
N PRO A 376 36.76 -28.05 27.61
CA PRO A 376 37.90 -27.32 28.13
C PRO A 376 37.47 -25.95 28.68
N VAL A 377 38.06 -25.57 29.81
CA VAL A 377 37.88 -24.27 30.44
C VAL A 377 39.12 -23.44 30.17
N VAL A 378 38.93 -22.25 29.62
CA VAL A 378 40.00 -21.28 29.38
C VAL A 378 40.00 -20.18 30.45
N HIS A 379 41.12 -19.52 30.64
CA HIS A 379 41.28 -18.38 31.55
C HIS A 379 42.09 -17.29 30.86
N THR A 380 41.71 -16.03 31.10
CA THR A 380 42.37 -14.86 30.53
C THR A 380 42.27 -13.69 31.51
N ASP A 381 42.81 -12.54 31.13
CA ASP A 381 42.92 -11.35 32.00
C ASP A 381 41.61 -10.57 32.19
N ASP A 382 40.52 -11.01 31.54
CA ASP A 382 39.18 -10.40 31.64
C ASP A 382 38.05 -11.45 31.57
N ASN A 383 36.81 -11.00 31.79
CA ASN A 383 35.59 -11.83 31.71
C ASN A 383 34.80 -11.60 30.40
N ASP A 384 35.37 -10.92 29.41
CA ASP A 384 34.67 -10.46 28.20
C ASP A 384 35.17 -11.14 26.91
N TYR A 385 36.46 -11.48 26.83
CA TYR A 385 37.10 -11.99 25.62
C TYR A 385 36.43 -13.27 25.11
N TYR A 386 36.32 -14.29 25.96
CA TYR A 386 35.72 -15.59 25.61
C TYR A 386 34.18 -15.59 25.57
N LEU A 387 33.53 -14.44 25.81
CA LEU A 387 32.11 -14.29 25.45
C LEU A 387 31.92 -14.26 23.93
N GLN A 388 32.92 -13.87 23.15
CA GLN A 388 32.79 -13.75 21.69
C GLN A 388 33.88 -14.49 20.91
N HIS A 389 34.69 -15.30 21.59
CA HIS A 389 35.75 -16.11 20.98
C HIS A 389 35.65 -17.58 21.38
N ASN A 390 35.95 -18.47 20.45
CA ASN A 390 35.99 -19.92 20.68
C ASN A 390 37.37 -20.36 21.21
N LEU A 391 37.56 -21.68 21.38
CA LEU A 391 38.83 -22.24 21.85
C LEU A 391 40.04 -21.87 20.98
N TYR A 392 39.87 -21.65 19.68
CA TYR A 392 40.95 -21.24 18.77
C TYR A 392 41.20 -19.72 18.78
N LYS A 393 40.59 -18.98 19.72
CA LYS A 393 40.61 -17.51 19.78
C LYS A 393 39.98 -16.84 18.55
N GLU A 394 39.17 -17.57 17.79
CA GLU A 394 38.43 -17.03 16.65
C GLU A 394 37.07 -16.49 17.08
N LYS A 395 36.55 -15.47 16.39
CA LYS A 395 35.23 -14.91 16.69
C LYS A 395 34.12 -15.95 16.51
N ASP A 396 33.39 -16.22 17.58
CA ASP A 396 32.28 -17.16 17.60
C ASP A 396 31.16 -16.63 18.50
N LYS A 397 29.92 -16.65 17.99
CA LYS A 397 28.73 -16.25 18.76
C LYS A 397 28.45 -17.20 19.92
N ASN A 398 28.93 -18.44 19.84
CA ASN A 398 28.86 -19.41 20.92
C ASN A 398 29.78 -19.05 22.10
N GLY A 399 30.82 -18.24 21.87
CA GLY A 399 31.89 -18.02 22.84
C GLY A 399 32.58 -19.33 23.22
N TRP A 400 33.15 -19.38 24.43
CA TRP A 400 33.68 -20.61 25.03
C TRP A 400 33.37 -20.67 26.53
N ILE A 401 33.69 -21.80 27.17
CA ILE A 401 33.59 -21.94 28.63
C ILE A 401 34.87 -21.36 29.25
N PHE A 402 34.73 -20.38 30.14
CA PHE A 402 35.88 -19.68 30.72
C PHE A 402 35.76 -19.45 32.23
N MET A 403 36.89 -19.46 32.91
CA MET A 403 37.02 -19.19 34.34
C MET A 403 37.16 -17.67 34.59
N ASP A 404 36.69 -17.19 35.74
CA ASP A 404 36.79 -15.78 36.13
C ASP A 404 38.26 -15.34 36.21
N TYR A 405 38.57 -14.17 35.64
CA TYR A 405 39.94 -13.65 35.59
C TYR A 405 40.61 -13.53 36.96
N ARG A 406 39.83 -13.33 38.04
CA ARG A 406 40.33 -13.19 39.42
C ARG A 406 40.75 -14.52 40.04
N ASN A 407 40.32 -15.65 39.48
CA ASN A 407 40.67 -16.95 40.04
C ASN A 407 42.13 -17.32 39.79
N SER A 408 42.74 -17.98 40.78
CA SER A 408 44.12 -18.47 40.70
C SER A 408 44.28 -19.55 39.64
N THR A 409 45.34 -19.45 38.85
CA THR A 409 45.75 -20.43 37.83
C THR A 409 46.92 -21.33 38.28
N THR A 410 47.22 -21.31 39.59
CA THR A 410 48.23 -22.18 40.21
C THR A 410 47.63 -23.54 40.61
N SER A 411 48.43 -24.43 41.22
CA SER A 411 47.93 -25.70 41.76
C SER A 411 46.88 -25.54 42.86
N GLU A 412 46.82 -24.39 43.52
CA GLU A 412 45.81 -24.09 44.55
C GLU A 412 44.63 -23.30 43.98
N LEU A 413 43.42 -23.82 44.18
CA LEU A 413 42.18 -23.12 43.82
C LEU A 413 41.88 -21.95 44.76
N SER A 414 41.32 -20.87 44.22
CA SER A 414 40.64 -19.81 45.01
C SER A 414 39.54 -20.39 45.90
N LYS A 415 39.11 -19.64 46.93
CA LYS A 415 38.02 -20.10 47.83
C LYS A 415 36.73 -20.42 47.08
N ASN A 416 36.43 -19.67 46.02
CA ASN A 416 35.36 -19.98 45.07
C ASN A 416 35.85 -19.79 43.63
N THR A 417 35.88 -20.88 42.87
CA THR A 417 36.19 -20.87 41.45
C THR A 417 34.92 -20.61 40.66
N ILE A 418 34.90 -19.59 39.80
CA ILE A 418 33.70 -19.19 39.04
C ILE A 418 33.94 -19.49 37.56
N ILE A 419 33.00 -20.20 36.94
CA ILE A 419 33.04 -20.53 35.51
C ILE A 419 31.79 -19.99 34.82
N TYR A 420 32.02 -19.35 33.68
CA TYR A 420 31.01 -18.74 32.83
C TYR A 420 30.89 -19.48 31.49
N GLY A 421 29.72 -19.32 30.89
CA GLY A 421 29.43 -19.84 29.56
C GLY A 421 28.08 -19.34 29.05
N HIS A 422 27.95 -19.20 27.73
CA HIS A 422 26.69 -18.78 27.12
C HIS A 422 25.59 -19.83 27.30
N ASN A 423 24.39 -19.35 27.63
CA ASN A 423 23.19 -20.19 27.61
C ASN A 423 22.65 -20.26 26.19
N MET A 424 23.23 -21.13 25.38
CA MET A 424 22.73 -21.44 24.06
C MET A 424 21.52 -22.37 24.13
N TYR A 425 20.40 -21.88 24.65
CA TYR A 425 19.21 -22.68 25.01
C TYR A 425 18.71 -23.57 23.86
N TYR A 426 18.58 -23.02 22.65
CA TYR A 426 18.00 -23.74 21.52
C TYR A 426 18.95 -24.72 20.83
N SER A 427 20.24 -24.39 20.70
CA SER A 427 21.25 -25.32 20.13
C SER A 427 21.80 -26.30 21.18
N GLY A 428 21.67 -25.97 22.47
CA GLY A 428 22.10 -26.79 23.59
C GLY A 428 23.61 -26.85 23.82
N VAL A 429 24.43 -26.12 23.07
CA VAL A 429 25.90 -26.10 23.27
C VAL A 429 26.30 -25.20 24.45
N MET A 430 27.57 -25.23 24.88
CA MET A 430 28.07 -24.46 26.03
C MET A 430 27.22 -24.73 27.29
N PHE A 431 26.77 -23.70 28.00
CA PHE A 431 25.85 -23.84 29.14
C PHE A 431 24.38 -23.92 28.73
N GLY A 432 24.08 -24.12 27.45
CA GLY A 432 22.73 -24.18 26.89
C GLY A 432 21.81 -25.22 27.52
N THR A 433 22.35 -26.33 28.03
CA THR A 433 21.57 -27.37 28.73
C THR A 433 21.65 -27.29 30.25
N LEU A 434 22.39 -26.33 30.82
CA LEU A 434 22.56 -26.19 32.27
C LEU A 434 21.23 -25.88 32.97
N HIS A 435 20.27 -25.27 32.25
CA HIS A 435 18.90 -25.06 32.72
C HIS A 435 18.19 -26.35 33.17
N LYS A 436 18.61 -27.53 32.68
CA LYS A 436 18.09 -28.82 33.12
C LYS A 436 18.36 -29.04 34.62
N ALA A 437 19.44 -28.49 35.16
CA ALA A 437 19.78 -28.62 36.58
C ALA A 437 18.76 -27.95 37.51
N TYR A 438 17.96 -27.00 37.00
CA TYR A 438 16.87 -26.38 37.74
C TYR A 438 15.59 -27.24 37.77
N ASN A 439 15.54 -28.35 37.02
CA ASN A 439 14.38 -29.25 36.99
C ASN A 439 14.45 -30.27 38.13
N LYS A 440 13.34 -30.42 38.88
CA LYS A 440 13.22 -31.38 39.99
C LYS A 440 13.63 -32.81 39.66
N ASN A 441 13.27 -33.30 38.47
CA ASN A 441 13.62 -34.65 38.05
C ASN A 441 15.12 -34.82 37.75
N TRP A 442 15.82 -33.71 37.48
CA TRP A 442 17.26 -33.71 37.28
C TRP A 442 17.98 -33.60 38.63
N TYR A 443 17.65 -32.60 39.46
CA TYR A 443 18.39 -32.35 40.69
C TYR A 443 18.11 -33.36 41.81
N ASN A 444 17.01 -34.13 41.74
CA ASN A 444 16.74 -35.23 42.68
C ASN A 444 17.58 -36.50 42.40
N LYS A 445 18.24 -36.60 41.24
CA LYS A 445 19.11 -37.74 40.93
C LYS A 445 20.50 -37.48 41.50
N SER A 446 20.91 -38.24 42.51
CA SER A 446 22.20 -38.04 43.19
C SER A 446 23.40 -38.09 42.25
N SER A 447 23.34 -38.86 41.16
CA SER A 447 24.39 -38.92 40.13
C SER A 447 24.53 -37.63 39.31
N ASN A 448 23.48 -36.82 39.22
CA ASN A 448 23.53 -35.51 38.54
C ASN A 448 24.14 -34.41 39.42
N GLN A 449 24.17 -34.63 40.74
CA GLN A 449 24.63 -33.64 41.70
C GLN A 449 26.17 -33.60 41.83
N ILE A 450 26.90 -34.31 40.98
CA ILE A 450 28.37 -34.32 40.95
C ILE A 450 28.82 -33.62 39.67
N ILE A 451 29.70 -32.63 39.82
CA ILE A 451 30.36 -31.89 38.75
C ILE A 451 31.83 -32.29 38.76
N GLU A 452 32.38 -32.62 37.62
CA GLU A 452 33.81 -32.90 37.45
C GLU A 452 34.47 -31.62 36.92
N PHE A 453 35.46 -31.11 37.64
CA PHE A 453 36.26 -29.97 37.20
C PHE A 453 37.74 -30.29 37.43
N ASN A 454 38.41 -30.74 36.38
CA ASN A 454 39.82 -31.10 36.43
C ASN A 454 40.67 -29.92 35.99
N THR A 455 41.76 -29.64 36.69
CA THR A 455 42.75 -28.65 36.28
C THR A 455 43.98 -29.35 35.72
N LEU A 456 44.94 -28.59 35.20
CA LEU A 456 46.26 -29.13 34.85
C LEU A 456 46.94 -29.93 35.99
N TYR A 457 46.63 -29.59 37.25
CA TYR A 457 47.32 -30.09 38.44
C TYR A 457 46.54 -31.14 39.24
N SER A 458 45.22 -31.27 39.03
CA SER A 458 44.40 -32.15 39.86
C SER A 458 43.09 -32.60 39.19
N ASN A 459 42.63 -33.80 39.55
CA ASN A 459 41.30 -34.30 39.23
C ASN A 459 40.37 -34.09 40.42
N MET A 460 39.23 -33.43 40.20
CA MET A 460 38.37 -32.99 41.29
C MET A 460 36.90 -33.20 40.98
N ASN A 461 36.18 -33.68 41.99
CA ASN A 461 34.73 -33.81 41.99
C ASN A 461 34.13 -32.80 42.95
N PHE A 462 33.09 -32.12 42.51
CA PHE A 462 32.35 -31.13 43.29
C PHE A 462 30.91 -31.58 43.48
N LYS A 463 30.42 -31.54 44.72
CA LYS A 463 29.04 -31.89 45.07
C LYS A 463 28.16 -30.63 45.09
N ILE A 464 27.11 -30.60 44.29
CA ILE A 464 26.15 -29.48 44.23
C ILE A 464 25.45 -29.33 45.59
N PHE A 465 25.46 -28.11 46.12
CA PHE A 465 24.75 -27.76 47.37
C PHE A 465 23.77 -26.59 47.20
N SER A 466 23.80 -25.87 46.07
CA SER A 466 22.81 -24.83 45.77
C SER A 466 22.58 -24.66 44.27
N ILE A 467 21.32 -24.48 43.86
CA ILE A 467 20.92 -24.15 42.49
C ILE A 467 19.83 -23.09 42.55
N TYR A 468 19.97 -21.97 41.83
CA TYR A 468 18.94 -20.93 41.82
C TYR A 468 18.92 -20.07 40.56
N LYS A 469 17.83 -19.32 40.40
CA LYS A 469 17.71 -18.22 39.43
C LYS A 469 17.64 -16.89 40.16
N ILE A 470 18.38 -15.90 39.69
CA ILE A 470 18.44 -14.57 40.30
C ILE A 470 18.56 -13.49 39.23
N PRO A 471 17.97 -12.29 39.40
CA PRO A 471 18.29 -11.15 38.55
C PRO A 471 19.80 -10.86 38.50
N LYS A 472 20.26 -10.21 37.43
CA LYS A 472 21.68 -9.87 37.25
C LYS A 472 22.20 -9.06 38.44
N THR A 473 23.05 -9.70 39.23
CA THR A 473 23.71 -9.18 40.45
C THR A 473 25.13 -9.74 40.52
N SER A 474 25.99 -9.16 41.36
CA SER A 474 27.41 -9.56 41.47
C SER A 474 27.79 -10.05 42.87
N ASP A 475 26.87 -10.01 43.82
CA ASP A 475 27.08 -10.41 45.21
C ASP A 475 27.39 -11.91 45.38
N TYR A 476 26.96 -12.75 44.43
CA TYR A 476 27.32 -14.17 44.39
C TYR A 476 28.63 -14.45 43.60
N LEU A 477 29.27 -13.43 43.03
CA LEU A 477 30.46 -13.55 42.17
C LEU A 477 31.74 -13.19 42.93
N LEU A 478 31.87 -13.68 44.17
CA LEU A 478 33.05 -13.52 45.02
C LEU A 478 33.99 -14.71 44.86
N THR A 479 35.27 -14.47 44.64
CA THR A 479 36.30 -15.52 44.48
C THR A 479 37.05 -15.80 45.79
N ASP A 480 37.24 -14.76 46.61
CA ASP A 480 38.03 -14.78 47.85
C ASP A 480 37.32 -13.96 48.94
N PHE A 481 37.69 -14.21 50.21
CA PHE A 481 37.01 -13.72 51.40
C PHE A 481 38.03 -13.26 52.44
N ASN A 482 37.72 -12.23 53.22
CA ASN A 482 38.68 -11.68 54.19
C ASN A 482 38.84 -12.58 55.42
N ASN A 483 37.81 -13.34 55.78
CA ASN A 483 37.82 -14.25 56.93
C ASN A 483 36.74 -15.34 56.82
N ASP A 484 36.83 -16.34 57.70
CA ASP A 484 35.91 -17.48 57.76
C ASP A 484 34.43 -17.07 57.96
N ASN A 485 34.16 -16.00 58.72
CA ASN A 485 32.79 -15.54 58.98
C ASN A 485 32.13 -14.95 57.73
N GLU A 486 32.89 -14.21 56.92
CA GLU A 486 32.45 -13.70 55.63
C GLU A 486 32.16 -14.85 54.66
N PHE A 487 33.06 -15.83 54.59
CA PHE A 487 32.86 -17.03 53.79
C PHE A 487 31.60 -17.80 54.19
N MET A 488 31.39 -18.04 55.49
CA MET A 488 30.21 -18.76 55.97
C MET A 488 28.91 -17.96 55.76
N SER A 489 28.98 -16.62 55.83
CA SER A 489 27.85 -15.74 55.51
C SER A 489 27.48 -15.83 54.03
N TYR A 490 28.48 -15.85 53.14
CA TYR A 490 28.30 -16.09 51.71
C TYR A 490 27.67 -17.47 51.44
N VAL A 491 28.18 -18.53 52.07
CA VAL A 491 27.64 -19.90 51.95
C VAL A 491 26.17 -19.94 52.37
N ASN A 492 25.81 -19.33 53.51
CA ASN A 492 24.43 -19.27 53.99
C ASN A 492 23.53 -18.50 53.03
N MET A 493 24.00 -17.38 52.48
CA MET A 493 23.28 -16.59 51.49
C MET A 493 23.01 -17.39 50.20
N VAL A 494 24.00 -18.11 49.66
CA VAL A 494 23.77 -18.88 48.44
C VAL A 494 22.95 -20.15 48.70
N LYS A 495 23.04 -20.76 49.89
CA LYS A 495 22.16 -21.86 50.30
C LYS A 495 20.71 -21.42 50.44
N SER A 496 20.45 -20.26 51.04
CA SER A 496 19.08 -19.75 51.23
C SER A 496 18.38 -19.40 49.91
N ARG A 497 19.13 -19.21 48.82
CA ARG A 497 18.60 -18.99 47.47
C ARG A 497 18.22 -20.28 46.75
N SER A 498 18.73 -21.42 47.21
CA SER A 498 18.61 -22.69 46.49
C SER A 498 17.15 -23.13 46.30
N VAL A 499 16.86 -23.71 45.14
CA VAL A 499 15.57 -24.34 44.80
C VAL A 499 15.32 -25.63 45.58
N ASN A 500 16.37 -26.23 46.15
CA ASN A 500 16.31 -27.48 46.90
C ASN A 500 17.33 -27.49 48.03
N ASP A 501 16.98 -28.10 49.16
CA ASP A 501 17.96 -28.47 50.18
C ASP A 501 18.65 -29.78 49.76
N PHE A 502 19.94 -29.67 49.41
CA PHE A 502 20.74 -30.81 48.98
C PHE A 502 21.34 -31.60 50.15
N ASN A 503 21.13 -31.15 51.40
CA ASN A 503 21.68 -31.76 52.62
C ASN A 503 23.21 -31.96 52.54
N VAL A 504 23.92 -30.94 52.05
CA VAL A 504 25.38 -30.92 51.94
C VAL A 504 25.94 -29.91 52.95
N GLU A 505 26.75 -30.38 53.88
CA GLU A 505 27.46 -29.54 54.85
C GLU A 505 28.67 -28.86 54.19
N ILE A 506 28.94 -27.62 54.59
CA ILE A 506 30.04 -26.80 54.06
C ILE A 506 30.81 -26.25 55.25
N ASN A 507 32.12 -26.49 55.27
CA ASN A 507 33.04 -26.04 56.29
C ASN A 507 33.87 -24.86 55.78
N LYS A 508 34.41 -24.07 56.70
CA LYS A 508 35.23 -22.88 56.42
C LYS A 508 36.46 -23.13 55.53
N ASP A 509 36.98 -24.36 55.55
CA ASP A 509 38.17 -24.76 54.80
C ASP A 509 37.84 -25.32 53.41
N ASP A 510 36.57 -25.60 53.12
CA ASP A 510 36.16 -26.19 51.86
C ASP A 510 36.30 -25.18 50.70
N LYS A 511 36.49 -25.71 49.48
CA LYS A 511 36.62 -24.92 48.24
C LYS A 511 35.33 -25.05 47.43
N LEU A 512 34.87 -23.94 46.85
CA LEU A 512 33.62 -23.87 46.11
C LEU A 512 33.86 -23.76 44.60
N LEU A 513 32.86 -24.21 43.84
CA LEU A 513 32.73 -24.03 42.40
C LEU A 513 31.38 -23.38 42.11
N THR A 514 31.40 -22.27 41.37
CA THR A 514 30.21 -21.55 40.90
C THR A 514 30.12 -21.65 39.39
N LEU A 515 29.02 -22.18 38.86
CA LEU A 515 28.69 -22.08 37.44
C LEU A 515 27.65 -20.98 37.24
N SER A 516 27.90 -20.02 36.34
CA SER A 516 26.98 -18.91 36.10
C SER A 516 26.67 -18.70 34.62
N THR A 517 25.37 -18.64 34.28
CA THR A 517 24.91 -18.39 32.91
C THR A 517 23.68 -17.50 32.87
N CYS A 518 23.44 -16.82 31.75
CA CYS A 518 22.19 -16.09 31.52
C CYS A 518 21.00 -17.06 31.44
N THR A 519 19.83 -16.62 31.87
CA THR A 519 18.54 -17.18 31.47
C THR A 519 17.98 -16.30 30.36
N GLY A 520 17.08 -16.83 29.52
CA GLY A 520 16.48 -16.05 28.43
C GLY A 520 15.72 -14.78 28.84
N ASN A 521 15.53 -14.53 30.14
CA ASN A 521 14.72 -13.44 30.69
C ASN A 521 15.55 -12.45 31.55
N ASN A 522 16.82 -12.19 31.20
CA ASN A 522 17.77 -11.33 31.96
C ASN A 522 18.17 -11.82 33.37
N ASP A 523 17.57 -12.88 33.91
CA ASP A 523 18.07 -13.53 35.13
C ASP A 523 19.32 -14.37 34.83
N ARG A 524 20.00 -14.81 35.88
CA ARG A 524 21.13 -15.75 35.87
C ARG A 524 20.70 -17.07 36.49
N LEU A 525 21.07 -18.18 35.87
CA LEU A 525 21.07 -19.49 36.51
C LEU A 525 22.45 -19.68 37.16
N VAL A 526 22.43 -20.04 38.43
CA VAL A 526 23.65 -20.21 39.24
C VAL A 526 23.61 -21.57 39.92
N ILE A 527 24.73 -22.30 39.84
CA ILE A 527 24.93 -23.58 40.52
C ILE A 527 26.18 -23.43 41.38
N HIS A 528 26.07 -23.75 42.67
CA HIS A 528 27.19 -23.84 43.59
C HIS A 528 27.44 -25.28 44.01
N ALA A 529 28.70 -25.68 43.98
CA ALA A 529 29.15 -27.00 44.38
C ALA A 529 30.40 -26.90 45.27
N VAL A 530 30.62 -27.89 46.13
CA VAL A 530 31.73 -27.96 47.08
C VAL A 530 32.68 -29.08 46.71
N LEU A 531 33.98 -28.83 46.81
CA LEU A 531 35.01 -29.83 46.54
C LEU A 531 34.83 -31.04 47.47
N MET A 532 34.76 -32.23 46.88
CA MET A 532 34.69 -33.48 47.64
C MET A 532 36.08 -33.85 48.16
N LYS A 533 36.14 -34.30 49.42
CA LYS A 533 37.37 -34.73 50.10
C LYS A 533 37.74 -36.16 49.75
#